data_AF-A0A1Z5SFL6-F1
#
_entry.id   AF-A0A1Z5SFL6-F1
#
_cell.length_a   1.000
_cell.length_b   1.000
_cell.length_c   1.000
_cell.angle_alpha   90.00
_cell.angle_beta   90.00
_cell.angle_gamma   90.00
#
_symmetry.space_group_name_H-M   'P 1'
#
loop_
_entity.id
_entity.type
_entity.pdbx_description
1 polymer ?
#
loop_
_entity_poly.entity_id
_entity_poly.type
_entity_poly.pdbx_seq_one_letter_code
_entity_poly.pdbx_strand_id
1 'polypeptide(L)'
;MLLSSTCYAQRSLCDSMVLAVQLLPPEEAQEGEDNKRRKKLSIAYRFDTKKTLHIDREARTLQLTDERGQVLAKGTYANLASTNTLYAQGNWKFYHPNGQLKEEGSYLKVPYAWATTHDAKTTQSVKYQSIRDGEWRYYDADGKLTGREVYD
;
A
#
# COMPACT_ATOMS: atom_id res chain seq x y z
N MET A 1 -2.20 39.13 3.54
CA MET A 1 -1.85 38.14 4.58
C MET A 1 -3.15 37.45 4.96
N LEU A 2 -3.37 36.15 4.90
CA LEU A 2 -2.55 34.99 4.57
C LEU A 2 -3.49 33.98 3.88
N LEU A 3 -2.85 33.12 3.11
CA LEU A 3 -3.41 32.08 2.24
C LEU A 3 -4.19 31.02 3.03
N SER A 4 -5.26 30.48 2.44
CA SER A 4 -5.36 29.03 2.17
C SER A 4 -6.75 28.69 1.64
N SER A 5 -6.90 28.50 0.33
CA SER A 5 -7.98 27.72 -0.25
C SER A 5 -7.70 27.51 -1.72
N THR A 6 -6.89 26.50 -2.05
CA THR A 6 -7.00 25.69 -3.26
C THR A 6 -5.92 24.61 -3.23
N CYS A 7 -6.24 23.46 -2.65
CA CYS A 7 -5.61 22.21 -3.06
C CYS A 7 -6.69 21.13 -3.14
N TYR A 8 -7.72 21.43 -3.92
CA TYR A 8 -8.79 20.51 -4.32
C TYR A 8 -8.63 20.19 -5.80
N ALA A 9 -7.44 19.76 -6.23
CA ALA A 9 -7.17 19.43 -7.63
C ALA A 9 -5.86 18.61 -7.82
N GLN A 10 -5.71 17.51 -7.08
CA GLN A 10 -4.89 16.36 -7.45
C GLN A 10 -5.14 15.32 -6.37
N ARG A 11 -6.00 14.34 -6.63
CA ARG A 11 -6.05 13.12 -5.81
C ARG A 11 -4.70 12.43 -6.01
N SER A 12 -3.74 12.82 -5.19
CA SER A 12 -2.40 12.27 -5.17
C SER A 12 -2.54 10.78 -4.91
N LEU A 13 -1.90 9.96 -5.75
CA LEU A 13 -1.76 8.52 -5.57
C LEU A 13 -1.23 8.16 -4.16
N CYS A 14 -0.67 9.12 -3.42
CA CYS A 14 -0.13 8.98 -2.07
C CYS A 14 -1.21 8.78 -0.97
N ASP A 15 -2.41 9.36 -1.11
CA ASP A 15 -3.49 9.20 -0.11
C ASP A 15 -4.42 8.01 -0.39
N SER A 16 -4.42 7.52 -1.63
CA SER A 16 -5.35 6.48 -2.10
C SER A 16 -4.77 5.07 -2.11
N MET A 17 -3.51 4.87 -1.68
CA MET A 17 -2.93 3.52 -1.49
C MET A 17 -3.45 2.82 -0.23
N VAL A 18 -4.73 3.02 0.13
CA VAL A 18 -5.45 2.06 0.99
C VAL A 18 -5.66 0.81 0.15
N LEU A 19 -4.60 0.01 0.06
CA LEU A 19 -4.43 -1.15 -0.82
C LEU A 19 -5.22 -2.34 -0.29
N ALA A 20 -6.54 -2.17 -0.12
CA ALA A 20 -7.44 -3.29 0.07
C ALA A 20 -7.57 -4.09 -1.24
N VAL A 21 -6.52 -4.86 -1.53
CA VAL A 21 -6.51 -5.85 -2.60
C VAL A 21 -7.18 -7.08 -2.04
N GLN A 22 -8.45 -7.29 -2.35
CA GLN A 22 -9.12 -8.54 -2.02
C GLN A 22 -8.60 -9.60 -2.99
N LEU A 23 -7.64 -10.41 -2.54
CA LEU A 23 -7.17 -11.53 -3.38
C LEU A 23 -8.31 -12.56 -3.46
N LEU A 24 -8.42 -13.27 -4.58
CA LEU A 24 -9.36 -14.40 -4.70
C LEU A 24 -8.87 -15.56 -3.80
N PRO A 25 -9.79 -16.39 -3.26
CA PRO A 25 -9.39 -17.54 -2.45
C PRO A 25 -8.51 -18.49 -3.26
N PRO A 26 -7.48 -19.11 -2.65
CA PRO A 26 -6.62 -20.06 -3.34
C PRO A 26 -7.43 -21.32 -3.67
N GLU A 27 -7.49 -21.70 -4.94
CA GLU A 27 -8.01 -22.99 -5.39
C GLU A 27 -7.01 -24.09 -4.98
N GLU A 28 -7.49 -25.15 -4.32
CA GLU A 28 -6.67 -26.25 -3.81
C GLU A 28 -5.96 -26.99 -4.96
N ALA A 29 -4.63 -27.03 -4.96
CA ALA A 29 -3.86 -27.87 -5.90
C ALA A 29 -2.44 -28.19 -5.37
N GLN A 30 -1.85 -29.23 -5.96
CA GLN A 30 -0.78 -30.11 -5.44
C GLN A 30 0.60 -29.48 -5.20
N GLU A 31 1.31 -29.98 -4.17
CA GLU A 31 2.62 -29.55 -3.67
C GLU A 31 3.79 -30.16 -4.47
N GLY A 32 4.82 -29.35 -4.77
CA GLY A 32 6.09 -29.83 -5.34
C GLY A 32 6.96 -28.70 -5.86
N GLU A 33 6.70 -28.25 -7.09
CA GLU A 33 7.38 -27.07 -7.70
C GLU A 33 6.46 -25.86 -7.84
N ASP A 34 5.15 -26.09 -7.77
CA ASP A 34 4.09 -25.09 -7.93
C ASP A 34 3.99 -24.12 -6.73
N ASN A 35 4.53 -24.52 -5.57
CA ASN A 35 4.52 -23.72 -4.35
C ASN A 35 5.37 -22.44 -4.47
N LYS A 36 6.44 -22.44 -5.29
CA LYS A 36 7.27 -21.24 -5.52
C LYS A 36 6.55 -20.20 -6.40
N ARG A 37 5.71 -20.65 -7.35
CA ARG A 37 4.88 -19.77 -8.18
C ARG A 37 3.69 -19.18 -7.40
N ARG A 38 3.17 -19.89 -6.40
CA ARG A 38 2.07 -19.40 -5.53
C ARG A 38 2.46 -18.31 -4.54
N LYS A 39 3.75 -18.17 -4.26
CA LYS A 39 4.27 -17.15 -3.33
C LYS A 39 4.39 -15.76 -3.95
N LYS A 40 4.60 -15.68 -5.27
CA LYS A 40 4.71 -14.43 -6.02
C LYS A 40 3.53 -14.25 -6.94
N LEU A 41 2.72 -13.25 -6.69
CA LEU A 41 1.53 -12.94 -7.48
C LEU A 41 1.72 -11.61 -8.21
N SER A 42 1.32 -11.53 -9.47
CA SER A 42 1.26 -10.27 -10.22
C SER A 42 -0.18 -10.08 -10.72
N ILE A 43 -0.82 -8.99 -10.35
CA ILE A 43 -2.20 -8.66 -10.73
C ILE A 43 -2.28 -7.23 -11.25
N ALA A 44 -3.24 -6.95 -12.13
CA ALA A 44 -3.54 -5.59 -12.53
C ALA A 44 -3.97 -4.75 -11.32
N TYR A 45 -3.48 -3.52 -11.25
CA TYR A 45 -3.85 -2.60 -10.17
C TYR A 45 -5.28 -2.14 -10.36
N ARG A 46 -6.12 -2.32 -9.34
CA ARG A 46 -7.59 -2.11 -9.42
C ARG A 46 -7.98 -0.72 -9.91
N PHE A 47 -7.20 0.31 -9.60
CA PHE A 47 -7.50 1.69 -9.96
C PHE A 47 -6.89 2.10 -11.31
N ASP A 48 -5.91 1.35 -11.82
CA ASP A 48 -5.27 1.60 -13.10
C ASP A 48 -4.74 0.29 -13.69
N THR A 49 -5.44 -0.24 -14.67
CA THR A 49 -5.11 -1.52 -15.31
C THR A 49 -3.79 -1.50 -16.07
N LYS A 50 -3.23 -0.32 -16.32
CA LYS A 50 -1.91 -0.12 -16.91
C LYS A 50 -0.78 -0.38 -15.93
N LYS A 51 -1.10 -0.44 -14.64
CA LYS A 51 -0.13 -0.72 -13.58
C LYS A 51 -0.28 -2.15 -13.10
N THR A 52 0.84 -2.78 -12.77
CA THR A 52 0.88 -4.14 -12.22
C THR A 52 1.33 -4.12 -10.78
N LEU A 53 0.59 -4.82 -9.94
CA LEU A 53 0.92 -5.04 -8.54
C LEU A 53 1.58 -6.41 -8.38
N HIS A 54 2.85 -6.41 -8.00
CA HIS A 54 3.62 -7.60 -7.65
C HIS A 54 3.61 -7.78 -6.13
N ILE A 55 3.18 -8.95 -5.68
CA ILE A 55 3.06 -9.31 -4.27
C ILE A 55 3.95 -10.52 -4.03
N ASP A 56 4.90 -10.41 -3.11
CA ASP A 56 5.68 -11.52 -2.59
C ASP A 56 5.17 -11.86 -1.19
N ARG A 57 4.46 -12.98 -1.08
CA ARG A 57 3.84 -13.46 0.17
C ARG A 57 4.87 -14.01 1.16
N GLU A 58 6.02 -14.44 0.69
CA GLU A 58 7.10 -14.97 1.53
C GLU A 58 7.91 -13.81 2.11
N ALA A 59 8.30 -12.86 1.27
CA ALA A 59 9.02 -11.66 1.70
C ALA A 59 8.11 -10.60 2.34
N ARG A 60 6.77 -10.77 2.24
CA ARG A 60 5.77 -9.75 2.63
C ARG A 60 6.03 -8.39 1.99
N THR A 61 6.42 -8.41 0.72
CA THR A 61 6.70 -7.19 -0.05
C THR A 61 5.68 -6.99 -1.15
N LEU A 62 5.48 -5.73 -1.49
CA LEU A 62 4.60 -5.28 -2.55
C LEU A 62 5.37 -4.29 -3.41
N GLN A 63 5.24 -4.43 -4.72
CA GLN A 63 5.84 -3.53 -5.71
C GLN A 63 4.80 -3.20 -6.79
N LEU A 64 4.56 -1.91 -7.02
CA LEU A 64 3.72 -1.40 -8.10
C LEU A 64 4.62 -0.98 -9.27
N THR A 65 4.31 -1.45 -10.47
CA THR A 65 5.01 -1.11 -11.71
C THR A 65 4.06 -0.54 -12.76
N ASP A 66 4.59 0.18 -13.74
CA ASP A 66 3.85 0.59 -14.95
C ASP A 66 3.95 -0.46 -16.08
N GLU A 67 3.36 -0.15 -17.24
CA GLU A 67 3.40 -1.01 -18.45
C GLU A 67 4.82 -1.26 -18.98
N ARG A 68 5.79 -0.40 -18.64
CA ARG A 68 7.20 -0.49 -19.04
C ARG A 68 8.02 -1.26 -18.01
N GLY A 69 7.41 -1.67 -16.89
CA GLY A 69 8.09 -2.32 -15.77
C GLY A 69 8.80 -1.34 -14.82
N GLN A 70 8.62 -0.03 -14.99
CA GLN A 70 9.18 0.96 -14.07
C GLN A 70 8.48 0.85 -12.72
N VAL A 71 9.28 0.75 -11.65
CA VAL A 71 8.76 0.72 -10.28
C VAL A 71 8.24 2.10 -9.91
N LEU A 72 6.98 2.15 -9.48
CA LEU A 72 6.29 3.35 -9.03
C LEU A 72 6.19 3.41 -7.50
N ALA A 73 6.06 2.26 -6.85
CA ALA A 73 6.05 2.15 -5.39
C ALA A 73 6.54 0.78 -4.95
N LYS A 74 7.17 0.70 -3.78
CA LYS A 74 7.48 -0.57 -3.13
C LYS A 74 7.58 -0.44 -1.62
N GLY A 75 7.25 -1.52 -0.92
CA GLY A 75 7.37 -1.57 0.53
C GLY A 75 6.91 -2.90 1.09
N THR A 76 6.81 -2.97 2.41
CA THR A 76 6.28 -4.14 3.11
C THR A 76 4.79 -4.01 3.38
N TYR A 77 4.12 -5.15 3.55
CA TYR A 77 2.71 -5.16 3.91
C TYR A 77 2.42 -6.15 5.04
N ALA A 78 1.36 -5.87 5.79
CA ALA A 78 0.69 -6.82 6.64
C ALA A 78 -0.65 -7.21 6.03
N ASN A 79 -1.06 -8.46 6.22
CA ASN A 79 -2.42 -8.90 5.96
C ASN A 79 -3.02 -9.52 7.22
N LEU A 80 -4.34 -9.64 7.27
CA LEU A 80 -4.97 -10.60 8.17
C LEU A 80 -5.31 -11.84 7.35
N ALA A 81 -4.94 -13.01 7.86
CA ALA A 81 -5.22 -14.30 7.22
C ALA A 81 -6.71 -14.44 6.84
N SER A 82 -7.61 -13.80 7.59
CA SER A 82 -9.05 -13.85 7.40
C SER A 82 -9.63 -12.88 6.36
N THR A 83 -8.92 -11.82 5.96
CA THR A 83 -9.52 -10.73 5.14
C THR A 83 -8.96 -10.63 3.74
N ASN A 84 -7.92 -11.41 3.44
CA ASN A 84 -7.16 -11.36 2.18
C ASN A 84 -6.75 -9.94 1.75
N THR A 85 -6.78 -8.98 2.68
CA THR A 85 -6.57 -7.55 2.48
C THR A 85 -5.15 -7.22 2.88
N LEU A 86 -4.45 -6.44 2.04
CA LEU A 86 -3.08 -6.02 2.30
C LEU A 86 -3.08 -4.60 2.88
N TYR A 87 -2.27 -4.36 3.89
CA TYR A 87 -2.09 -3.07 4.53
C TYR A 87 -0.62 -2.72 4.41
N ALA A 88 -0.29 -1.57 3.83
CA ALA A 88 1.06 -1.04 3.90
C ALA A 88 1.54 -0.99 5.35
N GLN A 89 2.75 -1.48 5.59
CA GLN A 89 3.39 -1.47 6.89
C GLN A 89 4.90 -1.28 6.72
N GLY A 90 5.56 -0.62 7.67
CA GLY A 90 6.99 -0.40 7.67
C GLY A 90 7.42 0.54 6.55
N ASN A 91 8.66 0.39 6.08
CA ASN A 91 9.25 1.33 5.13
C ASN A 91 8.65 1.21 3.73
N TRP A 92 8.26 2.35 3.17
CA TRP A 92 7.74 2.49 1.82
C TRP A 92 8.53 3.52 1.04
N LYS A 93 8.65 3.27 -0.26
CA LYS A 93 9.28 4.16 -1.23
C LYS A 93 8.39 4.31 -2.44
N PHE A 94 8.32 5.53 -2.94
CA PHE A 94 7.59 5.89 -4.14
C PHE A 94 8.54 6.59 -5.10
N TYR A 95 8.30 6.42 -6.38
CA TYR A 95 9.22 6.83 -7.42
C TYR A 95 8.52 7.71 -8.46
N HIS A 96 9.28 8.67 -8.99
CA HIS A 96 8.89 9.46 -10.14
C HIS A 96 8.87 8.60 -11.42
N PRO A 97 8.22 9.04 -12.50
CA PRO A 97 8.24 8.34 -13.78
C PRO A 97 9.64 8.15 -14.37
N ASN A 98 10.61 8.96 -13.97
CA ASN A 98 12.02 8.83 -14.35
C ASN A 98 12.80 7.81 -13.48
N GLY A 99 12.13 7.13 -12.55
CA GLY A 99 12.70 6.15 -11.64
C GLY A 99 13.44 6.69 -10.42
N GLN A 100 13.52 8.02 -10.28
CA GLN A 100 14.11 8.64 -9.10
C GLN A 100 13.16 8.57 -7.90
N LEU A 101 13.73 8.59 -6.69
CA LEU A 101 12.95 8.57 -5.47
C LEU A 101 12.09 9.83 -5.39
N LYS A 102 10.80 9.67 -5.13
CA LYS A 102 9.82 10.75 -4.96
C LYS A 102 9.51 10.99 -3.49
N GLU A 103 9.25 9.93 -2.75
CA GLU A 103 9.00 10.01 -1.32
C GLU A 103 9.34 8.68 -0.63
N GLU A 104 9.72 8.75 0.63
CA GLU A 104 9.92 7.59 1.49
C GLU A 104 9.54 7.88 2.93
N GLY A 105 9.05 6.86 3.63
CA GLY A 105 8.63 6.94 5.03
C GLY A 105 8.12 5.59 5.54
N SER A 106 7.55 5.56 6.73
CA SER A 106 6.97 4.35 7.31
C SER A 106 5.44 4.39 7.31
N TYR A 107 4.81 3.23 7.21
CA TYR A 107 3.38 3.06 7.46
C TYR A 107 3.15 2.18 8.69
N LEU A 108 2.10 2.50 9.44
CA LEU A 108 1.59 1.69 10.54
C LEU A 108 0.19 1.17 10.21
N LYS A 109 -0.03 -0.13 10.44
CA LYS A 109 -1.38 -0.72 10.35
C LYS A 109 -2.11 -0.50 11.68
N VAL A 110 -3.17 0.31 11.66
CA VAL A 110 -3.96 0.64 12.85
C VAL A 110 -5.43 0.23 12.69
N PRO A 111 -6.12 -0.18 13.77
CA PRO A 111 -7.57 -0.35 13.75
C PRO A 111 -8.27 1.02 13.63
N TYR A 112 -9.29 1.16 12.78
CA TYR A 112 -9.98 2.45 12.55
C TYR A 112 -11.50 2.42 12.74
N ALA A 113 -12.07 1.27 13.08
CA ALA A 113 -13.48 1.19 13.49
C ALA A 113 -13.52 0.68 14.93
N TRP A 114 -13.93 1.55 15.86
CA TRP A 114 -14.44 1.12 17.15
C TRP A 114 -15.70 0.32 16.85
N ALA A 115 -15.75 -0.92 17.30
CA ALA A 115 -16.95 -1.72 17.08
C ALA A 115 -18.06 -1.17 17.97
N THR A 116 -19.09 -0.60 17.35
CA THR A 116 -20.31 -0.17 18.03
C THR A 116 -21.00 -1.40 18.64
N THR A 117 -20.75 -1.68 19.92
CA THR A 117 -21.56 -2.62 20.71
C THR A 117 -22.95 -2.03 20.91
N HIS A 118 -23.90 -2.40 20.05
CA HIS A 118 -25.32 -2.22 20.38
C HIS A 118 -26.06 -3.55 20.66
N ASP A 119 -25.44 -4.71 20.44
CA ASP A 119 -26.04 -5.99 20.83
C ASP A 119 -25.00 -7.10 21.01
N ALA A 120 -25.19 -7.94 22.03
CA ALA A 120 -24.24 -8.96 22.49
C ALA A 120 -24.07 -10.18 21.56
N LYS A 121 -24.36 -10.04 20.25
CA LYS A 121 -24.36 -11.16 19.29
C LYS A 121 -23.64 -10.92 17.97
N THR A 122 -22.92 -9.82 17.77
CA THR A 122 -22.21 -9.60 16.50
C THR A 122 -20.71 -9.68 16.69
N THR A 123 -20.09 -10.71 16.12
CA THR A 123 -18.64 -10.86 15.99
C THR A 123 -18.04 -9.59 15.41
N GLN A 124 -17.41 -8.79 16.25
CA GLN A 124 -16.86 -7.50 15.87
C GLN A 124 -15.67 -7.70 14.92
N SER A 125 -15.87 -7.39 13.64
CA SER A 125 -14.77 -7.37 12.67
C SER A 125 -14.02 -6.05 12.83
N VAL A 126 -12.88 -6.08 13.53
CA VAL A 126 -11.98 -4.93 13.60
C VAL A 126 -11.51 -4.60 12.18
N LYS A 127 -11.79 -3.38 11.72
CA LYS A 127 -11.29 -2.87 10.44
C LYS A 127 -9.94 -2.18 10.64
N TYR A 128 -9.03 -2.37 9.69
CA TYR A 128 -7.68 -1.82 9.74
C TYR A 128 -7.40 -0.87 8.58
N GLN A 129 -6.53 0.10 8.79
CA GLN A 129 -6.03 1.01 7.77
C GLN A 129 -4.52 1.18 7.92
N SER A 130 -3.86 1.61 6.86
CA SER A 130 -2.45 2.02 6.90
C SER A 130 -2.38 3.54 7.05
N ILE A 131 -1.72 4.01 8.09
CA ILE A 131 -1.44 5.43 8.33
C ILE A 131 0.06 5.69 8.17
N ARG A 132 0.44 6.90 7.79
CA ARG A 132 1.84 7.34 7.80
C ARG A 132 2.34 7.39 9.24
N ASP A 133 3.59 7.00 9.43
CA ASP A 133 4.26 6.88 10.73
C ASP A 133 5.69 7.41 10.62
N GLY A 134 6.10 8.22 11.59
CA GLY A 134 7.43 8.80 11.66
C GLY A 134 7.74 9.83 10.58
N GLU A 135 9.03 9.98 10.26
CA GLU A 135 9.51 10.97 9.28
C GLU A 135 9.28 10.49 7.84
N TRP A 136 8.62 11.34 7.06
CA TRP A 136 8.44 11.25 5.62
C TRP A 136 9.32 12.27 4.91
N ARG A 137 10.07 11.82 3.92
CA ARG A 137 10.96 12.66 3.09
C ARG A 137 10.43 12.73 1.67
N TYR A 138 10.47 13.92 1.08
CA TYR A 138 9.98 14.21 -0.26
C TYR A 138 11.10 14.75 -1.14
N TYR A 139 11.09 14.35 -2.41
CA TYR A 139 12.12 14.67 -3.37
C TYR A 139 11.50 15.13 -4.70
N ASP A 140 12.14 16.07 -5.37
CA ASP A 140 11.78 16.45 -6.74
C ASP A 140 12.26 15.42 -7.77
N ALA A 141 11.98 15.71 -9.05
CA ALA A 141 12.35 14.83 -10.16
C ALA A 141 13.86 14.80 -10.44
N ASP A 142 14.66 15.65 -9.80
CA ASP A 142 16.12 15.63 -9.85
C ASP A 142 16.74 14.94 -8.61
N GLY A 143 15.89 14.44 -7.70
CA GLY A 143 16.28 13.70 -6.51
C GLY A 143 16.70 14.61 -5.35
N LYS A 144 16.45 15.92 -5.45
CA LYS A 144 16.76 16.86 -4.38
C LYS A 144 15.64 16.84 -3.35
N LEU A 145 16.02 16.80 -2.08
CA LEU A 145 15.08 16.86 -0.96
C LEU A 145 14.31 18.19 -0.98
N THR A 146 13.00 18.11 -1.09
CA THR A 146 12.09 19.27 -1.14
C THR A 146 11.32 19.47 0.16
N GLY A 147 11.15 18.42 0.97
CA GLY A 147 10.39 18.52 2.21
C GLY A 147 10.56 17.34 3.16
N ARG A 148 10.14 17.58 4.41
CA ARG A 148 10.02 16.58 5.47
C ARG A 148 8.73 16.79 6.23
N GLU A 149 8.09 15.71 6.65
CA GLU A 149 6.92 15.71 7.53
C GLU A 149 7.10 14.64 8.60
N VAL A 150 6.58 14.85 9.80
CA VAL A 150 6.63 13.88 10.90
C VAL A 150 5.20 13.56 11.32
N TYR A 151 4.90 12.26 11.42
CA TYR A 151 3.59 11.72 11.77
C TYR A 151 3.69 10.90 13.07
N ASP A 152 2.73 11.10 13.96
CA ASP A 152 2.60 10.41 15.27
C ASP A 152 1.36 9.49 15.30
#